data_AF-A0A9X2VUG2-F1
#
_entry.id   AF-A0A9X2VUG2-F1
#
_cell.length_a   1.000
_cell.length_b   1.000
_cell.length_c   1.000
_cell.angle_alpha   90.00
_cell.angle_beta   90.00
_cell.angle_gamma   90.00
#
_symmetry.space_group_name_H-M   'P 1'
#
loop_
_entity.id
_entity.type
_entity.pdbx_description
1 polymer ?
#
loop_
_entity_poly.entity_id
_entity_poly.type
_entity_poly.pdbx_seq_one_letter_code
_entity_poly.pdbx_strand_id
1 'polypeptide(L)'
;MARRPSVFVRSLSMEEGRKLQWFTRTAKDPVRLWRAIVVLMSGQGQRDSGVGDLEDLVFDADWIAAQNRMEYPFALSDALAHKFGYRDPDPAVALARYTAEAHKFSLVDSGVLDTPSCRLLVINGMEDSIFPIEDSIIAATRSANKDLLARGNRGHMGNPGAEEILYDWIDEAVDGVL
;
A
#
# COMPACT_ATOMS: atom_id res chain seq x y z
N MET A 1 -19.25 -11.97 -17.02
CA MET A 1 -17.96 -11.50 -17.56
C MET A 1 -17.50 -10.33 -16.70
N ALA A 2 -16.63 -10.58 -15.71
CA ALA A 2 -16.06 -9.51 -14.90
C ALA A 2 -15.11 -8.69 -15.77
N ARG A 3 -15.37 -7.39 -15.90
CA ARG A 3 -14.49 -6.45 -16.62
C ARG A 3 -13.16 -6.43 -15.85
N ARG A 4 -12.03 -6.66 -16.54
CA ARG A 4 -10.69 -6.54 -15.94
C ARG A 4 -10.59 -5.18 -15.22
N PRO A 5 -10.16 -5.14 -13.94
CA PRO A 5 -9.85 -3.89 -13.29
C PRO A 5 -8.76 -3.20 -14.11
N SER A 6 -9.05 -2.08 -14.74
CA SER A 6 -8.03 -1.22 -15.34
C SER A 6 -7.38 -0.43 -14.20
N VAL A 7 -6.62 -1.10 -13.34
CA VAL A 7 -5.75 -0.42 -12.37
C VAL A 7 -4.50 -0.01 -13.13
N PHE A 8 -4.65 0.92 -14.06
CA PHE A 8 -3.53 1.63 -14.65
C PHE A 8 -3.98 3.02 -15.05
N VAL A 9 -3.27 3.99 -14.48
CA VAL A 9 -3.34 5.41 -14.78
C VAL A 9 -3.39 5.59 -16.30
N ARG A 10 -4.30 6.44 -16.77
CA ARG A 10 -4.38 6.90 -18.16
C ARG A 10 -2.98 7.16 -18.73
N SER A 11 -2.79 6.92 -20.03
CA SER A 11 -1.57 7.29 -20.74
C SER A 11 -1.14 8.72 -20.37
N LEU A 12 0.12 8.86 -19.95
CA LEU A 12 0.70 10.16 -19.58
C LEU A 12 1.00 10.98 -20.83
N SER A 13 0.71 12.27 -20.80
CA SER A 13 1.27 13.19 -21.78
C SER A 13 2.79 13.32 -21.62
N MET A 14 3.49 13.75 -22.67
CA MET A 14 4.93 14.02 -22.61
C MET A 14 5.30 15.05 -21.54
N GLU A 15 4.42 16.02 -21.28
CA GLU A 15 4.62 17.04 -20.25
C GLU A 15 4.52 16.43 -18.84
N GLU A 16 3.51 15.58 -18.60
CA GLU A 16 3.34 14.86 -17.34
C GLU A 16 4.51 13.89 -17.10
N GLY A 17 4.94 13.16 -18.14
CA GLY A 17 6.11 12.27 -18.06
C GLY A 17 7.40 13.01 -17.70
N ARG A 18 7.65 14.18 -18.29
CA ARG A 18 8.81 15.04 -17.95
C ARG A 18 8.71 15.60 -16.53
N LYS A 19 7.52 16.01 -16.10
CA LYS A 19 7.27 16.48 -14.73
C LYS A 19 7.54 15.38 -13.71
N LEU A 20 7.05 14.17 -13.96
CA LEU A 20 7.32 13.00 -13.13
C LEU A 20 8.80 12.66 -13.12
N GLN A 21 9.46 12.61 -14.27
CA GLN A 21 10.90 12.33 -14.35
C GLN A 21 11.78 13.39 -13.66
N TRP A 22 11.37 14.66 -13.70
CA TRP A 22 12.02 15.71 -12.93
C TRP A 22 11.74 15.56 -11.44
N PHE A 23 10.51 15.22 -11.07
CA PHE A 23 10.11 14.98 -9.70
C PHE A 23 10.86 13.79 -9.09
N THR A 24 10.99 12.67 -9.81
CA THR A 24 11.75 11.51 -9.32
C THR A 24 13.23 11.81 -9.07
N ARG A 25 13.78 12.84 -9.73
CA ARG A 25 15.16 13.29 -9.54
C ARG A 25 15.33 14.32 -8.42
N THR A 26 14.26 14.97 -7.99
CA THR A 26 14.31 16.13 -7.09
C THR A 26 13.50 15.94 -5.80
N ALA A 27 12.60 14.95 -5.76
CA ALA A 27 11.77 14.65 -4.62
C ALA A 27 12.62 14.20 -3.42
N LYS A 28 12.41 14.88 -2.29
CA LYS A 28 13.00 14.52 -0.99
C LYS A 28 12.05 13.70 -0.12
N ASP A 29 10.78 13.64 -0.53
CA ASP A 29 9.75 12.82 0.10
C ASP A 29 9.76 11.43 -0.56
N PRO A 30 10.16 10.38 0.19
CA PRO A 30 10.34 9.04 -0.37
C PRO A 30 9.03 8.44 -0.89
N VAL A 31 7.89 8.82 -0.31
CA VAL A 31 6.58 8.28 -0.68
C VAL A 31 6.07 8.94 -1.96
N ARG A 32 6.22 10.26 -2.06
CA ARG A 32 5.91 10.95 -3.33
C ARG A 32 6.85 10.52 -4.44
N LEU A 33 8.13 10.28 -4.13
CA LEU A 33 9.10 9.73 -5.08
C LEU A 33 8.64 8.36 -5.59
N TRP A 34 8.30 7.46 -4.68
CA TRP A 34 7.88 6.11 -4.99
C TRP A 34 6.59 6.11 -5.83
N ARG A 35 5.57 6.89 -5.45
CA ARG A 35 4.35 7.08 -6.25
C ARG A 35 4.63 7.66 -7.64
N ALA A 36 5.55 8.62 -7.75
CA ALA A 36 5.93 9.18 -9.04
C ALA A 36 6.63 8.14 -9.93
N ILE A 37 7.45 7.26 -9.35
CA ILE A 37 8.07 6.12 -10.06
C ILE A 37 6.99 5.14 -10.54
N VAL A 38 6.05 4.74 -9.69
CA VAL A 38 4.94 3.84 -10.05
C VAL A 38 4.08 4.41 -11.16
N VAL A 39 3.71 5.69 -11.06
CA VAL A 39 2.92 6.39 -12.10
C VAL A 39 3.72 6.50 -13.40
N LEU A 40 5.02 6.79 -13.34
CA LEU A 40 5.90 6.88 -14.51
C LEU A 40 6.03 5.52 -15.21
N MET A 41 6.27 4.43 -14.46
CA MET A 41 6.34 3.06 -14.99
C MET A 41 5.01 2.66 -15.65
N SER A 42 3.90 2.87 -14.93
CA SER A 42 2.54 2.64 -15.42
C SER A 42 2.26 3.37 -16.74
N GLY A 43 2.63 4.65 -16.84
CA GLY A 43 2.36 5.48 -18.01
C GLY A 43 3.23 5.20 -19.24
N GLN A 44 4.39 4.54 -19.06
CA GLN A 44 5.27 4.15 -20.16
C GLN A 44 4.86 2.82 -20.81
N GLY A 45 3.79 2.18 -20.33
CA GLY A 45 3.42 0.82 -20.77
C GLY A 45 4.51 -0.22 -20.43
N GLN A 46 5.53 0.19 -19.67
CA GLN A 46 6.39 -0.73 -18.95
C GLN A 46 5.53 -1.29 -17.84
N ARG A 47 4.89 -2.43 -18.16
CA ARG A 47 4.63 -3.40 -17.12
C ARG A 47 6.01 -3.64 -16.52
N ASP A 48 6.19 -3.35 -15.25
CA ASP A 48 6.97 -4.32 -14.52
C ASP A 48 6.34 -5.67 -14.86
N SER A 49 7.15 -6.67 -15.19
CA SER A 49 6.67 -8.03 -15.33
C SER A 49 5.71 -8.42 -14.19
N GLY A 50 5.80 -7.75 -13.04
CA GLY A 50 4.94 -7.89 -11.87
C GLY A 50 3.70 -7.01 -11.71
N VAL A 51 3.09 -6.36 -12.71
CA VAL A 51 1.76 -5.72 -12.45
C VAL A 51 0.58 -6.69 -12.60
N GLY A 52 0.84 -7.92 -13.06
CA GLY A 52 0.00 -9.08 -12.73
C GLY A 52 0.28 -9.63 -11.32
N ASP A 53 1.40 -9.21 -10.73
CA ASP A 53 2.02 -9.71 -9.49
C ASP A 53 2.18 -8.54 -8.50
N LEU A 54 1.13 -7.74 -8.31
CA LEU A 54 1.17 -6.66 -7.31
C LEU A 54 1.33 -7.30 -5.92
N GLU A 55 2.57 -7.35 -5.43
CA GLU A 55 2.98 -7.76 -4.10
C GLU A 55 2.61 -6.68 -3.07
N ASP A 56 2.37 -7.09 -1.82
CA ASP A 56 2.11 -6.16 -0.71
C ASP A 56 3.36 -5.29 -0.49
N LEU A 57 3.27 -4.01 -0.86
CA LEU A 57 4.39 -3.07 -0.88
C LEU A 57 4.92 -2.77 0.52
N VAL A 58 4.07 -2.88 1.55
CA VAL A 58 4.52 -2.78 2.94
C VAL A 58 5.61 -3.80 3.29
N PHE A 59 5.68 -4.94 2.59
CA PHE A 59 6.68 -6.00 2.78
C PHE A 59 7.80 -6.01 1.74
N ASP A 60 7.79 -5.07 0.79
CA ASP A 60 8.89 -4.88 -0.14
C ASP A 60 10.17 -4.43 0.60
N ALA A 61 11.32 -4.92 0.16
CA ALA A 61 12.59 -4.68 0.83
C ALA A 61 13.00 -3.20 0.80
N ASP A 62 12.77 -2.51 -0.33
CA ASP A 62 13.09 -1.09 -0.46
C ASP A 62 12.14 -0.24 0.40
N TRP A 63 10.85 -0.61 0.48
CA TRP A 63 9.90 0.03 1.38
C TRP A 63 10.29 -0.13 2.85
N ILE A 64 10.62 -1.35 3.30
CA ILE A 64 11.09 -1.63 4.66
C ILE A 64 12.36 -0.81 4.99
N ALA A 65 13.29 -0.67 4.04
CA ALA A 65 14.50 0.13 4.21
C ALA A 65 14.23 1.65 4.27
N ALA A 66 13.11 2.11 3.73
CA ALA A 66 12.68 3.50 3.77
C ALA A 66 11.89 3.85 5.05
N GLN A 67 11.14 2.90 5.62
CA GLN A 67 10.17 3.08 6.71
C GLN A 67 10.67 3.88 7.92
N ASN A 68 11.90 3.66 8.37
CA ASN A 68 12.47 4.37 9.52
C ASN A 68 12.70 5.87 9.30
N ARG A 69 12.54 6.36 8.07
CA ARG A 69 12.71 7.78 7.69
C ARG A 69 11.41 8.46 7.28
N MET A 70 10.27 7.80 7.51
CA MET A 70 8.95 8.28 7.10
C MET A 70 8.22 8.94 8.29
N GLU A 71 6.90 8.73 8.45
CA GLU A 71 6.08 9.53 9.37
C GLU A 71 6.34 9.31 10.87
N TYR A 72 6.71 8.09 11.29
CA TYR A 72 6.84 7.80 12.72
C TYR A 72 8.09 8.42 13.34
N PRO A 73 8.01 8.97 14.57
CA PRO A 73 9.16 9.52 15.29
C PRO A 73 10.07 8.43 15.89
N PHE A 74 9.96 7.19 15.41
CA PHE A 74 10.72 6.03 15.84
C PHE A 74 10.99 5.10 14.65
N ALA A 75 11.91 4.16 14.83
CA ALA A 75 12.24 3.16 13.83
C ALA A 75 11.09 2.14 13.65
N LEU A 76 10.17 2.44 12.74
CA LEU A 76 9.01 1.59 12.44
C LEU A 76 9.41 0.18 11.98
N SER A 77 10.38 0.03 11.08
CA SER A 77 10.75 -1.29 10.57
C SER A 77 11.39 -2.15 11.65
N ASP A 78 12.10 -1.56 12.61
CA ASP A 78 12.61 -2.25 13.80
C ASP A 78 11.45 -2.72 14.69
N ALA A 79 10.45 -1.86 14.91
CA ALA A 79 9.25 -2.20 15.66
C ALA A 79 8.42 -3.29 14.98
N LEU A 80 8.33 -3.29 13.64
CA LEU A 80 7.67 -4.32 12.85
C LEU A 80 8.47 -5.63 12.87
N ALA A 81 9.78 -5.59 12.69
CA ALA A 81 10.65 -6.77 12.85
C ALA A 81 10.42 -7.41 14.23
N HIS A 82 10.36 -6.59 15.28
CA HIS A 82 9.99 -7.05 16.60
C HIS A 82 8.55 -7.62 16.63
N LYS A 83 7.55 -6.93 16.10
CA LYS A 83 6.17 -7.44 16.07
C LYS A 83 6.05 -8.80 15.37
N PHE A 84 6.77 -9.00 14.28
CA PHE A 84 6.75 -10.23 13.47
C PHE A 84 7.71 -11.33 14.00
N GLY A 85 8.25 -11.17 15.20
CA GLY A 85 9.01 -12.22 15.88
C GLY A 85 10.51 -12.27 15.52
N TYR A 86 11.02 -11.33 14.74
CA TYR A 86 12.46 -11.20 14.53
C TYR A 86 13.09 -10.60 15.78
N ARG A 87 13.97 -11.36 16.42
CA ARG A 87 14.70 -10.98 17.63
C ARG A 87 16.16 -11.29 17.41
N ASP A 88 17.00 -10.35 17.80
CA ASP A 88 18.45 -10.54 17.89
C ASP A 88 19.01 -9.51 18.87
N PRO A 89 20.09 -9.82 19.63
CA PRO A 89 20.82 -8.82 20.40
C PRO A 89 21.32 -7.64 19.55
N ASP A 90 21.58 -7.85 18.26
CA ASP A 90 21.89 -6.81 17.28
C ASP A 90 20.64 -6.45 16.45
N PRO A 91 20.04 -5.25 16.64
CA PRO A 91 18.87 -4.81 15.87
C PRO A 91 19.08 -4.83 14.36
N ALA A 92 20.32 -4.61 13.87
CA ALA A 92 20.62 -4.64 12.44
C ALA A 92 20.46 -6.06 11.85
N VAL A 93 20.80 -7.10 12.63
CA VAL A 93 20.61 -8.50 12.23
C VAL A 93 19.13 -8.85 12.19
N ALA A 94 18.36 -8.44 13.21
CA ALA A 94 16.92 -8.65 13.24
C ALA A 94 16.22 -7.96 12.06
N LEU A 95 16.60 -6.71 11.76
CA LEU A 95 16.06 -5.95 10.63
C LEU A 95 16.43 -6.59 9.29
N ALA A 96 17.70 -6.98 9.07
CA ALA A 96 18.12 -7.62 7.83
C ALA A 96 17.35 -8.92 7.55
N ARG A 97 17.12 -9.74 8.59
CA ARG A 97 16.29 -10.95 8.48
C ARG A 97 14.83 -10.63 8.18
N TYR A 98 14.28 -9.62 8.86
CA TYR A 98 12.92 -9.15 8.58
C TYR A 98 12.80 -8.71 7.12
N THR A 99 13.67 -7.82 6.64
CA THR A 99 13.68 -7.35 5.25
C THR A 99 13.78 -8.50 4.23
N ALA A 100 14.59 -9.53 4.49
CA ALA A 100 14.75 -10.66 3.58
C ALA A 100 13.54 -11.62 3.57
N GLU A 101 12.85 -11.78 4.69
CA GLU A 101 11.82 -12.80 4.89
C GLU A 101 10.39 -12.23 4.97
N ALA A 102 10.22 -10.91 5.02
CA ALA A 102 8.93 -10.25 5.28
C ALA A 102 7.84 -10.60 4.26
N HIS A 103 8.21 -10.89 3.01
CA HIS A 103 7.29 -11.33 1.96
C HIS A 103 6.39 -12.50 2.40
N LYS A 104 6.85 -13.38 3.31
CA LYS A 104 6.03 -14.49 3.82
C LYS A 104 4.77 -14.06 4.61
N PHE A 105 4.66 -12.79 4.99
CA PHE A 105 3.46 -12.23 5.64
C PHE A 105 2.49 -11.58 4.66
N SER A 106 2.84 -11.52 3.37
CA SER A 106 2.02 -11.00 2.29
C SER A 106 0.70 -11.77 2.17
N LEU A 107 -0.42 -11.04 2.22
CA LEU A 107 -1.75 -11.59 1.94
C LEU A 107 -1.93 -11.88 0.46
N VAL A 108 -1.16 -11.21 -0.39
CA VAL A 108 -1.00 -11.52 -1.80
C VAL A 108 -0.33 -12.90 -2.00
N ASP A 109 0.84 -13.11 -1.41
CA ASP A 109 1.66 -14.32 -1.65
C ASP A 109 1.00 -15.55 -1.03
N SER A 110 0.35 -15.37 0.11
CA SER A 110 -0.42 -16.44 0.75
C SER A 110 -1.72 -16.79 0.00
N GLY A 111 -2.14 -15.99 -0.98
CA GLY A 111 -3.37 -16.17 -1.74
C GLY A 111 -4.65 -15.88 -0.94
N VAL A 112 -4.55 -15.36 0.29
CA VAL A 112 -5.69 -15.06 1.15
C VAL A 112 -6.61 -14.03 0.50
N LEU A 113 -6.05 -13.04 -0.19
CA LEU A 113 -6.84 -12.00 -0.87
C LEU A 113 -7.69 -12.52 -2.04
N ASP A 114 -7.39 -13.71 -2.56
CA ASP A 114 -8.12 -14.35 -3.65
C ASP A 114 -9.22 -15.30 -3.13
N THR A 115 -9.34 -15.46 -1.80
CA THR A 115 -10.40 -16.26 -1.17
C THR A 115 -11.69 -15.46 -0.98
N PRO A 116 -12.85 -16.13 -0.81
CA PRO A 116 -14.10 -15.43 -0.48
C PRO A 116 -13.97 -14.58 0.79
N SER A 117 -14.40 -13.32 0.69
CA SER A 117 -14.39 -12.36 1.80
C SER A 117 -15.80 -12.15 2.34
N CYS A 118 -15.91 -11.92 3.65
CA CYS A 118 -17.05 -11.20 4.21
C CYS A 118 -17.08 -9.75 3.68
N ARG A 119 -18.17 -9.02 3.97
CA ARG A 119 -18.23 -7.58 3.71
C ARG A 119 -17.06 -6.90 4.42
N LEU A 120 -16.25 -6.15 3.69
CA LEU A 120 -15.05 -5.48 4.20
C LEU A 120 -14.95 -4.07 3.65
N LEU A 121 -14.72 -3.09 4.51
CA LEU A 121 -14.28 -1.76 4.11
C LEU A 121 -12.76 -1.69 4.19
N VAL A 122 -12.14 -1.37 3.06
CA VAL A 122 -10.74 -1.02 2.95
C VAL A 122 -10.65 0.50 2.85
N ILE A 123 -10.19 1.16 3.91
CA ILE A 123 -10.09 2.61 3.99
C ILE A 123 -8.64 3.01 4.27
N ASN A 124 -8.11 3.92 3.46
CA ASN A 124 -6.83 4.54 3.75
C ASN A 124 -6.72 5.92 3.09
N GLY A 125 -5.74 6.70 3.53
CA GLY A 125 -5.41 7.97 2.92
C GLY A 125 -4.52 7.80 1.70
N MET A 126 -4.79 8.59 0.67
CA MET A 126 -3.96 8.67 -0.53
C MET A 126 -2.56 9.23 -0.24
N GLU A 127 -2.33 9.81 0.94
CA GLU A 127 -1.05 10.36 1.38
C GLU A 127 -0.42 9.53 2.50
N ASP A 128 -0.98 8.37 2.87
CA ASP A 128 -0.38 7.48 3.86
C ASP A 128 1.05 7.14 3.44
N SER A 129 2.00 7.46 4.32
CA SER A 129 3.42 7.23 4.12
C SER A 129 3.94 6.01 4.88
N ILE A 130 3.08 5.38 5.67
CA ILE A 130 3.37 4.20 6.50
C ILE A 130 2.93 2.95 5.75
N PHE A 131 1.67 2.91 5.33
CA PHE A 131 1.08 1.84 4.53
C PHE A 131 0.64 2.41 3.18
N PRO A 132 1.27 1.98 2.06
CA PRO A 132 0.91 2.45 0.73
C PRO A 132 -0.59 2.31 0.44
N ILE A 133 -1.16 3.31 -0.25
CA ILE A 133 -2.56 3.23 -0.69
C ILE A 133 -2.73 2.11 -1.73
N GLU A 134 -1.66 1.82 -2.45
CA GLU A 134 -1.55 0.74 -3.41
C GLU A 134 -1.88 -0.62 -2.78
N ASP A 135 -1.45 -0.91 -1.54
CA ASP A 135 -1.82 -2.14 -0.82
C ASP A 135 -3.33 -2.23 -0.56
N SER A 136 -3.96 -1.09 -0.25
CA SER A 136 -5.42 -1.02 -0.09
C SER A 136 -6.15 -1.27 -1.42
N ILE A 137 -5.61 -0.77 -2.53
CA ILE A 137 -6.16 -1.01 -3.87
C ILE A 137 -6.03 -2.49 -4.24
N ILE A 138 -4.89 -3.12 -3.95
CA ILE A 138 -4.67 -4.55 -4.17
C ILE A 138 -5.69 -5.36 -3.36
N ALA A 139 -5.78 -5.10 -2.04
CA ALA A 139 -6.70 -5.80 -1.15
C ALA A 139 -8.16 -5.69 -1.60
N ALA A 140 -8.60 -4.51 -2.07
CA ALA A 140 -9.97 -4.30 -2.51
C ALA A 140 -10.30 -4.89 -3.90
N THR A 141 -9.30 -5.18 -4.73
CA THR A 141 -9.52 -5.59 -6.13
C THR A 141 -9.34 -7.09 -6.41
N ARG A 142 -8.80 -7.86 -5.44
CA ARG A 142 -8.55 -9.31 -5.61
C ARG A 142 -9.75 -10.22 -5.41
N SER A 143 -10.72 -9.85 -4.57
CA SER A 143 -11.98 -10.60 -4.41
C SER A 143 -13.21 -9.70 -4.33
N ALA A 144 -14.39 -10.30 -4.39
CA ALA A 144 -15.67 -9.62 -4.19
C ALA A 144 -15.92 -9.26 -2.70
N ASN A 145 -16.99 -8.49 -2.47
CA ASN A 145 -17.50 -8.04 -1.16
C ASN A 145 -16.61 -7.05 -0.40
N LYS A 146 -15.80 -6.27 -1.13
CA LYS A 146 -14.91 -5.27 -0.54
C LYS A 146 -15.23 -3.89 -1.10
N ASP A 147 -15.45 -2.93 -0.22
CA ASP A 147 -15.57 -1.52 -0.54
C ASP A 147 -14.20 -0.85 -0.36
N LEU A 148 -13.80 0.01 -1.29
CA LEU A 148 -12.58 0.82 -1.17
C LEU A 148 -12.94 2.29 -0.96
N LEU A 149 -12.44 2.87 0.13
CA LEU A 149 -12.50 4.31 0.38
C LEU A 149 -11.09 4.91 0.44
N ALA A 150 -10.61 5.39 -0.70
CA ALA A 150 -9.34 6.07 -0.82
C ALA A 150 -9.53 7.59 -0.61
N ARG A 151 -8.99 8.13 0.50
CA ARG A 151 -9.24 9.53 0.89
C ARG A 151 -8.10 10.46 0.45
N GLY A 152 -8.40 11.38 -0.47
CA GLY A 152 -7.45 12.41 -0.90
C GLY A 152 -7.07 13.38 0.23
N ASN A 153 -5.83 13.86 0.24
CA ASN A 153 -5.28 14.77 1.26
C ASN A 153 -5.39 14.23 2.69
N ARG A 154 -5.29 12.91 2.86
CA ARG A 154 -5.33 12.21 4.16
C ARG A 154 -4.17 11.24 4.26
N GLY A 155 -3.65 11.09 5.48
CA GLY A 155 -2.56 10.17 5.80
C GLY A 155 -3.08 8.83 6.31
N HIS A 156 -2.36 8.26 7.25
CA HIS A 156 -2.62 6.92 7.77
C HIS A 156 -4.06 6.66 8.23
N MET A 157 -4.62 5.51 7.81
CA MET A 157 -6.03 5.10 8.02
C MET A 157 -7.05 6.07 7.44
N GLY A 158 -6.62 6.99 6.57
CA GLY A 158 -7.45 8.07 6.07
C GLY A 158 -7.65 9.21 7.08
N ASN A 159 -6.87 9.29 8.15
CA ASN A 159 -7.05 10.32 9.18
C ASN A 159 -6.64 11.74 8.73
N PRO A 160 -7.22 12.78 9.38
CA PRO A 160 -8.26 12.72 10.42
C PRO A 160 -9.68 12.49 9.88
N GLY A 161 -10.63 12.13 10.74
CA GLY A 161 -12.05 12.03 10.40
C GLY A 161 -12.40 10.80 9.58
N ALA A 162 -11.60 9.74 9.72
CA ALA A 162 -11.96 8.41 9.25
C ALA A 162 -12.82 7.67 10.28
N GLU A 163 -12.75 8.08 11.56
CA GLU A 163 -13.44 7.38 12.65
C GLU A 163 -14.97 7.38 12.49
N GLU A 164 -15.57 8.54 12.18
CA GLU A 164 -17.03 8.65 11.98
C GLU A 164 -17.50 7.76 10.82
N ILE A 165 -16.76 7.76 9.71
CA ILE A 165 -17.06 6.92 8.54
C ILE A 165 -16.96 5.43 8.89
N LEU A 166 -15.96 5.05 9.69
CA LEU A 166 -15.79 3.67 10.15
C LEU A 166 -16.96 3.24 11.03
N TYR A 167 -17.42 4.07 11.96
CA TYR A 167 -18.55 3.75 12.82
C TYR A 167 -19.85 3.61 12.02
N ASP A 168 -20.15 4.56 11.13
CA ASP A 168 -21.33 4.50 10.27
C ASP A 168 -21.34 3.23 9.41
N TRP A 169 -20.18 2.85 8.84
CA TRP A 169 -20.07 1.64 8.03
C TRP A 169 -20.23 0.36 8.86
N ILE A 170 -19.67 0.33 10.09
CA ILE A 170 -19.83 -0.81 11.00
C ILE A 170 -21.30 -0.97 11.39
N ASP A 171 -21.97 0.12 11.75
CA ASP A 171 -23.40 0.09 12.08
C ASP A 171 -24.21 -0.43 10.90
N GLU A 172 -23.96 0.06 9.67
CA GLU A 172 -24.62 -0.45 8.46
C GLU A 172 -24.31 -1.94 8.19
N ALA A 173 -23.08 -2.38 8.43
CA ALA A 173 -22.66 -3.76 8.21
C ALA A 173 -23.26 -4.73 9.24
N VAL A 174 -23.53 -4.27 10.46
CA VAL A 174 -24.04 -5.11 11.57
C VAL A 174 -25.56 -5.05 11.68
N ASP A 175 -26.21 -3.91 11.41
CA ASP A 175 -27.66 -3.73 11.54
C ASP A 175 -28.49 -4.45 10.48
N GLY A 176 -27.85 -5.09 9.49
CA GLY A 176 -28.48 -6.15 8.70
C GLY A 176 -29.59 -5.69 7.77
N VAL A 177 -29.32 -4.74 6.86
CA VAL A 177 -30.10 -4.65 5.62
C VAL A 177 -29.61 -5.76 4.66
N LEU A 178 -30.18 -6.96 4.82
CA LEU A 178 -30.25 -8.00 3.79
C LEU A 178 -31.43 -7.75 2.85
#